data_AF-A0A7Y5XUC3-F1
#
_entry.id   AF-A0A7Y5XUC3-F1
#
_cell.length_a   1.000
_cell.length_b   1.000
_cell.length_c   1.000
_cell.angle_alpha   90.00
_cell.angle_beta   90.00
_cell.angle_gamma   90.00
#
_symmetry.space_group_name_H-M   'P 1'
#
loop_
_entity.id
_entity.type
_entity.pdbx_description
1 polymer ?
#
loop_
_entity_poly.entity_id
_entity_poly.type
_entity_poly.pdbx_seq_one_letter_code
_entity_poly.pdbx_strand_id
1 'polypeptide(L)'
;MSCLTGAASIAFASEAQTLVPGRDRNGFLMDVFVRATSDASTLRRVSLAPSGAQANSYSTDPALSADGRWIAFRSSASNLTERNRNQAPDIFVRGPLR
;
A
#
# COMPACT_ATOMS: atom_id res chain seq x y z
N MET A 1 -32.33 -3.57 -13.08
CA MET A 1 -31.13 -4.20 -12.51
C MET A 1 -30.05 -3.14 -12.39
N SER A 2 -29.98 -2.48 -11.23
CA SER A 2 -28.97 -1.45 -10.99
C SER A 2 -27.66 -2.15 -10.61
N CYS A 3 -26.67 -2.05 -11.50
CA CYS A 3 -25.31 -2.47 -11.20
C CYS A 3 -24.81 -1.63 -10.02
N LEU A 4 -24.51 -2.27 -8.90
CA LEU A 4 -23.86 -1.64 -7.76
C LEU A 4 -22.44 -1.26 -8.20
N THR A 5 -22.25 -0.02 -8.69
CA THR A 5 -20.92 0.55 -8.87
C THR A 5 -20.34 0.83 -7.49
N GLY A 6 -19.86 -0.21 -6.80
CA GLY A 6 -18.91 -0.03 -5.72
C GLY A 6 -17.73 0.75 -6.29
N ALA A 7 -17.36 1.87 -5.67
CA ALA A 7 -16.28 2.72 -6.14
C ALA A 7 -15.06 1.85 -6.52
N ALA A 8 -14.64 1.92 -7.78
CA ALA A 8 -13.45 1.23 -8.23
C ALA A 8 -12.25 1.81 -7.47
N SER A 9 -11.32 0.98 -7.05
CA SER A 9 -10.09 1.41 -6.40
C SER A 9 -8.91 1.14 -7.32
N ILE A 10 -7.91 2.02 -7.26
CA ILE A 10 -6.64 1.83 -7.93
C ILE A 10 -5.53 1.72 -6.89
N ALA A 11 -4.53 0.90 -7.21
CA ALA A 11 -3.29 0.81 -6.45
C ALA A 11 -2.11 1.15 -7.36
N PHE A 12 -1.13 1.84 -6.80
CA PHE A 12 0.06 2.26 -7.53
C PHE A 12 1.24 2.40 -6.57
N ALA A 13 2.44 2.28 -7.11
CA ALA A 13 3.68 2.60 -6.40
C ALA A 13 4.11 4.04 -6.76
N SER A 14 4.68 4.78 -5.79
CA SER A 14 5.21 6.12 -6.02
C SER A 14 6.36 6.44 -5.07
N GLU A 15 7.34 7.21 -5.56
CA GLU A 15 8.44 7.78 -4.75
C GLU A 15 8.08 9.17 -4.20
N ALA A 16 6.88 9.66 -4.49
CA ALA A 16 6.45 10.99 -4.12
C ALA A 16 6.27 11.09 -2.59
N GLN A 17 6.97 12.04 -1.99
CA GLN A 17 7.05 12.17 -0.53
C GLN A 17 5.85 12.87 0.13
N THR A 18 4.92 13.37 -0.69
CA THR A 18 3.87 14.31 -0.28
C THR A 18 2.46 13.83 -0.64
N LEU A 19 2.30 12.59 -1.11
CA LEU A 19 0.99 12.04 -1.49
C LEU A 19 0.02 11.90 -0.31
N VAL A 20 0.54 11.76 0.91
CA VAL A 20 -0.25 11.64 2.14
C VAL A 20 0.34 12.54 3.24
N PRO A 21 -0.46 12.96 4.23
CA PRO A 21 0.06 13.66 5.40
C PRO A 21 1.09 12.83 6.15
N GLY A 22 2.10 13.51 6.71
CA GLY A 22 3.29 12.88 7.27
C GLY A 22 4.30 12.61 6.17
N ARG A 23 5.39 13.39 6.17
CA ARG A 23 6.49 13.24 5.19
C ARG A 23 6.91 11.79 5.07
N ASP A 24 7.26 11.39 3.86
CA ASP A 24 7.97 10.13 3.67
C ASP A 24 9.31 10.13 4.40
N ARG A 25 9.54 9.12 5.24
CA ARG A 25 10.71 9.01 6.11
C ARG A 25 11.67 7.92 5.64
N ASN A 26 11.28 7.10 4.67
CA ASN A 26 12.17 6.08 4.10
C ASN A 26 13.01 6.60 2.91
N GLY A 27 12.79 7.85 2.48
CA GLY A 27 13.60 8.54 1.46
C GLY A 27 12.89 8.67 0.11
N PHE A 28 13.62 8.40 -0.98
CA PHE A 28 13.10 8.35 -2.36
C PHE A 28 12.76 6.90 -2.77
N LEU A 29 12.30 6.09 -1.81
CA LEU A 29 11.95 4.69 -2.09
C LEU A 29 10.47 4.62 -2.51
N MET A 30 10.16 3.66 -3.38
CA MET A 30 8.78 3.42 -3.77
C MET A 30 7.94 2.94 -2.59
N ASP A 31 6.80 3.58 -2.41
CA ASP A 31 5.75 3.15 -1.49
C ASP A 31 4.47 2.80 -2.25
N VAL A 32 3.67 1.92 -1.67
CA VAL A 32 2.41 1.48 -2.28
C VAL A 32 1.25 2.27 -1.69
N PHE A 33 0.42 2.81 -2.58
CA PHE A 33 -0.75 3.60 -2.25
C PHE A 33 -2.00 3.00 -2.86
N VAL A 34 -3.14 3.26 -2.22
CA VAL A 34 -4.47 2.93 -2.73
C VAL A 34 -5.39 4.14 -2.64
N ARG A 35 -6.29 4.28 -3.61
CA ARG A 35 -7.30 5.34 -3.64
C ARG A 35 -8.53 4.88 -4.41
N ALA A 36 -9.72 5.25 -3.95
CA ALA A 36 -10.94 5.17 -4.74
C ALA A 36 -10.84 6.09 -5.96
N THR A 37 -11.21 5.61 -7.14
CA THR A 37 -11.18 6.41 -8.37
C THR A 37 -12.19 7.54 -8.33
N SER A 38 -13.27 7.38 -7.57
CA SER A 38 -14.32 8.37 -7.38
C SER A 38 -13.99 9.44 -6.36
N ASP A 39 -12.99 9.24 -5.49
CA ASP A 39 -12.71 10.15 -4.37
C ASP A 39 -11.22 10.24 -4.06
N ALA A 40 -10.65 11.40 -4.36
CA ALA A 40 -9.25 11.70 -4.13
C ALA A 40 -8.84 11.65 -2.65
N SER A 41 -9.77 11.94 -1.73
CA SER A 41 -9.52 12.04 -0.29
C SER A 41 -9.24 10.67 0.37
N THR A 42 -9.60 9.58 -0.31
CA THR A 42 -9.37 8.21 0.16
C THR A 42 -7.92 7.73 -0.03
N LEU A 43 -7.04 8.59 -0.54
CA LEU A 43 -5.64 8.25 -0.81
C LEU A 43 -4.92 7.91 0.49
N ARG A 44 -4.34 6.70 0.56
CA ARG A 44 -3.54 6.28 1.70
C ARG A 44 -2.39 5.36 1.31
N ARG A 45 -1.33 5.38 2.11
CA ARG A 45 -0.21 4.44 2.05
C ARG A 45 -0.63 3.10 2.66
N VAL A 46 -0.28 2.00 2.01
CA VAL A 46 -0.58 0.63 2.49
C VAL A 46 0.67 -0.15 2.89
N SER A 47 1.86 0.27 2.42
CA SER A 47 3.18 -0.25 2.82
C SER A 47 3.55 0.19 4.24
N LEU A 48 2.71 -0.15 5.21
CA LEU A 48 2.87 0.18 6.62
C LEU A 48 3.05 -1.11 7.45
N ALA A 49 3.92 -1.04 8.45
CA ALA A 49 4.02 -2.01 9.52
C ALA A 49 2.71 -2.06 10.32
N PRO A 50 2.43 -3.14 11.06
CA PRO A 50 1.26 -3.22 11.94
C PRO A 50 1.16 -2.06 12.95
N SER A 51 2.29 -1.48 13.36
CA SER A 51 2.36 -0.31 14.24
C SER A 51 2.01 1.02 13.56
N GLY A 52 1.75 1.02 12.25
CA GLY A 52 1.57 2.23 11.44
C GLY A 52 2.88 2.88 10.97
N ALA A 53 4.04 2.31 11.34
CA ALA A 53 5.32 2.79 10.82
C ALA A 53 5.44 2.53 9.31
N GLN A 54 6.06 3.46 8.57
CA GLN A 54 6.34 3.28 7.14
C GLN A 54 7.31 2.12 6.92
N ALA A 55 7.15 1.41 5.80
CA ALA A 55 8.15 0.45 5.32
C ALA A 55 9.54 1.10 5.28
N ASN A 56 10.54 0.44 5.85
CA ASN A 56 11.92 0.94 5.88
C ASN A 56 12.72 0.61 4.59
N SER A 57 12.07 0.07 3.57
CA SER A 57 12.65 -0.23 2.26
C SER A 57 11.57 -0.18 1.17
N TYR A 58 11.94 -0.40 -0.09
CA TYR A 58 11.05 -0.31 -1.25
C TYR A 58 9.89 -1.31 -1.18
N SER A 59 8.73 -0.85 -1.64
CA SER A 59 7.52 -1.64 -1.83
C SER A 59 6.97 -1.41 -3.24
N THR A 60 6.73 -2.48 -4.00
CA THR A 60 6.42 -2.44 -5.44
C THR A 60 5.32 -3.44 -5.80
N ASP A 61 4.95 -3.44 -7.09
CA ASP A 61 4.11 -4.46 -7.72
C ASP A 61 2.76 -4.68 -7.01
N PRO A 62 1.96 -3.63 -6.77
CA PRO A 62 0.67 -3.80 -6.12
C PRO A 62 -0.33 -4.55 -7.00
N ALA A 63 -1.11 -5.43 -6.36
CA ALA A 63 -2.24 -6.11 -6.97
C ALA A 63 -3.47 -5.98 -6.07
N LEU A 64 -4.54 -5.40 -6.61
CA LEU A 64 -5.81 -5.25 -5.89
C LEU A 64 -6.72 -6.46 -6.14
N SER A 65 -7.43 -6.92 -5.11
CA SER A 65 -8.50 -7.92 -5.32
C SER A 65 -9.64 -7.34 -6.16
N ALA A 66 -10.39 -8.19 -6.86
CA ALA A 66 -11.47 -7.76 -7.75
C ALA A 66 -12.56 -6.94 -7.03
N ASP A 67 -12.79 -7.21 -5.74
CA ASP A 67 -13.71 -6.46 -4.88
C ASP A 67 -13.06 -5.22 -4.21
N GLY A 68 -11.77 -4.99 -4.45
CA GLY A 68 -10.97 -3.91 -3.87
C GLY A 68 -10.84 -3.93 -2.35
N ARG A 69 -11.14 -5.07 -1.71
CA ARG A 69 -11.03 -5.20 -0.25
C ARG A 69 -9.63 -5.54 0.21
N TRP A 70 -8.81 -6.14 -0.65
CA TRP A 70 -7.46 -6.58 -0.32
C TRP A 70 -6.46 -6.06 -1.33
N ILE A 71 -5.23 -5.86 -0.87
CA ILE A 71 -4.10 -5.53 -1.71
C ILE A 71 -2.93 -6.44 -1.36
N ALA A 72 -2.31 -7.04 -2.37
CA ALA A 72 -1.01 -7.69 -2.26
C ALA A 72 0.07 -6.75 -2.82
N PHE A 73 1.27 -6.77 -2.26
CA PHE A 73 2.43 -6.04 -2.78
C PHE A 73 3.74 -6.71 -2.38
N ARG A 74 4.78 -6.49 -3.18
CA ARG A 74 6.15 -6.94 -2.87
C ARG A 74 6.84 -5.91 -1.99
N SER A 75 7.61 -6.34 -1.00
CA SER A 75 8.42 -5.42 -0.19
C SER A 75 9.71 -6.04 0.33
N SER A 76 10.78 -5.25 0.33
CA SER A 76 12.07 -5.59 0.96
C SER A 76 12.21 -5.02 2.36
N ALA A 77 11.14 -4.45 2.90
CA ALA A 77 11.16 -3.83 4.21
C ALA A 77 11.20 -4.89 5.32
N SER A 78 12.20 -4.80 6.18
CA SER A 78 12.38 -5.71 7.32
C SER A 78 11.42 -5.42 8.47
N ASN A 79 10.82 -4.22 8.49
CA ASN A 79 9.94 -3.77 9.57
C ASN A 79 8.45 -4.01 9.31
N LEU A 80 8.08 -4.69 8.23
CA LEU A 80 6.66 -5.01 7.94
C LEU A 80 6.14 -6.27 8.64
N THR A 81 7.04 -7.12 9.16
CA THR A 81 6.74 -8.19 10.12
C THR A 81 7.83 -8.24 11.18
N GLU A 82 7.53 -8.85 12.32
CA GLU A 82 8.51 -9.07 13.39
C GLU A 82 9.56 -10.16 13.05
N ARG A 83 9.47 -10.82 11.89
CA ARG A 83 10.24 -12.02 11.56
C ARG A 83 11.08 -11.95 10.29
N ASN A 84 11.17 -10.81 9.61
CA ASN A 84 11.91 -10.77 8.36
C ASN A 84 13.44 -10.76 8.60
N ARG A 85 14.11 -11.88 8.33
CA ARG A 85 15.55 -12.11 8.61
C ARG A 85 16.38 -12.44 7.37
N ASN A 86 15.76 -12.77 6.24
CA ASN A 86 16.44 -12.94 4.97
C ASN A 86 16.31 -11.63 4.19
N GLN A 87 17.37 -11.18 3.51
CA GLN A 87 17.37 -9.93 2.73
C GLN A 87 16.54 -10.05 1.43
N ALA A 88 15.59 -10.98 1.37
CA ALA A 88 14.77 -11.24 0.21
C ALA A 88 13.45 -10.45 0.31
N PRO A 89 12.93 -9.91 -0.80
CA PRO A 89 11.61 -9.28 -0.81
C PRO A 89 10.51 -10.34 -0.58
N ASP A 90 9.55 -10.03 0.28
CA ASP A 90 8.36 -10.85 0.54
C ASP A 90 7.11 -10.24 -0.09
N ILE A 91 6.06 -11.07 -0.22
CA ILE A 91 4.72 -10.63 -0.61
C ILE A 91 3.88 -10.41 0.65
N PHE A 92 3.35 -9.20 0.78
CA PHE A 92 2.49 -8.78 1.88
C PHE A 92 1.07 -8.60 1.39
N VAL A 93 0.11 -8.96 2.24
CA VAL A 93 -1.31 -8.68 2.00
C VAL A 93 -1.81 -7.70 3.08
N ARG A 94 -2.59 -6.70 2.66
CA ARG A 94 -3.26 -5.74 3.55
C ARG A 94 -4.75 -5.67 3.24
N GLY A 95 -5.54 -5.53 4.29
CA GLY A 95 -6.98 -5.40 4.22
C GLY A 95 -7.68 -5.87 5.50
N PRO A 96 -9.02 -5.76 5.56
CA PRO A 96 -9.86 -5.15 4.53
C PRO A 96 -9.63 -3.63 4.38
N LEU A 97 -9.74 -3.13 3.15
CA LEU A 97 -9.54 -1.72 2.80
C LEU A 97 -10.82 -0.86 2.95
N ARG A 98 -11.92 -1.45 3.43
CA ARG A 98 -13.21 -0.79 3.66
C ARG A 98 -13.56 -0.86 5.12
#